data_AF-A0A162XWD6-F1
#
_entry.id   AF-A0A162XWD6-F1
#
_cell.length_a   1.000
_cell.length_b   1.000
_cell.length_c   1.000
_cell.angle_alpha   90.00
_cell.angle_beta   90.00
_cell.angle_gamma   90.00
#
_symmetry.space_group_name_H-M   'P 1'
#
loop_
_entity.id
_entity.type
_entity.pdbx_description
1 polymer ?
#
loop_
_entity_poly.entity_id
_entity_poly.type
_entity_poly.pdbx_seq_one_letter_code
_entity_poly.pdbx_strand_id
1 'polypeptide(L)'
;MRQSWPSLLLSTLWTLLLLVNLGSAKNDGRHHVKEFTLNITSIQHNPDCSNYTGNVLALNGLIPGPPIIVTKGDRVQVTVFNNLTPHTPSENVTAEEDMTSHASIHFHGIRQYGSTEADGVPFLTQIPIAPGGFYVYDFKVTNQAGTYLYHAHVGMQEMSVYGAVVVYESEEADPAQRAKLLLSESESTKQHNQLKAYGSSYDDERTIVLSEWWHRDRVEFEQYLLGPTFNGIWEAESILLNGKTVYQPIQVNPDACRGYEIIPVQKNKTYRIRVIGATAFRTLGFAIANHNLTIIEVDGEPVLPYVTSFLEVASGQRFSVLITTDQDPTDYSIGTNRRWTDGTVPATSNGYAVLRYQDNISEAAKSASPSPKRRSLWSRKLNNNTPTKSDAVLKVPKGSFVFPPETIGWIWDKLTPFYGAYHETRRPADRTIVLRSTDEKLSDGSTRWFVNGISFKDPARNYLSQVLNETRAELVAMEDEEPEYANGYDPKSGMYPVRQHEIVDFVLQSTHTATLPCRSHPWHTHGHSHWEISYGAGDYSHDEHGALRSDHPVHRDVTLVYPSTSQNYTASNPPPADGSIGCGWSKIRIFTDNPGIWALHCHNTAHMFMGMMVAIEEAPELIRETDTIHSHD
;
A
#
# COMPACT_ATOMS: atom_id res chain seq x y z
N MET A 1 40.78 -6.36 -73.57
CA MET A 1 40.82 -5.91 -74.97
C MET A 1 39.45 -5.32 -75.33
N ARG A 2 39.44 -4.01 -75.69
CA ARG A 2 38.48 -3.20 -76.49
C ARG A 2 36.99 -3.19 -76.05
N GLN A 3 36.28 -2.07 -75.88
CA GLN A 3 36.45 -0.61 -76.05
C GLN A 3 35.30 0.05 -75.23
N SER A 4 35.57 0.88 -74.21
CA SER A 4 35.35 2.36 -74.11
C SER A 4 34.07 2.92 -74.79
N TRP A 5 33.23 3.74 -74.14
CA TRP A 5 33.36 5.20 -73.88
C TRP A 5 32.29 5.71 -72.85
N PRO A 6 32.35 6.97 -72.34
CA PRO A 6 32.24 7.27 -70.89
C PRO A 6 30.98 8.05 -70.39
N SER A 7 30.94 8.16 -69.06
CA SER A 7 30.22 9.04 -68.11
C SER A 7 29.73 10.43 -68.56
N LEU A 8 28.56 10.87 -68.04
CA LEU A 8 28.45 12.04 -67.14
C LEU A 8 27.06 12.18 -66.48
N LEU A 9 27.06 12.59 -65.21
CA LEU A 9 25.94 12.98 -64.35
C LEU A 9 25.30 14.31 -64.78
N LEU A 10 23.98 14.47 -64.58
CA LEU A 10 23.39 15.71 -64.07
C LEU A 10 21.94 15.53 -63.59
N SER A 11 21.74 16.01 -62.37
CA SER A 11 20.53 16.09 -61.55
C SER A 11 19.43 16.97 -62.16
N THR A 12 18.17 16.55 -62.02
CA THR A 12 17.01 17.45 -62.15
C THR A 12 16.12 17.35 -60.91
N LEU A 13 15.95 18.50 -60.24
CA LEU A 13 15.04 18.73 -59.12
C LEU A 13 13.59 18.62 -59.58
N TRP A 14 12.76 17.92 -58.80
CA TRP A 14 11.30 18.08 -58.83
C TRP A 14 10.85 18.78 -57.55
N THR A 15 10.25 19.95 -57.73
CA THR A 15 9.53 20.72 -56.73
C THR A 15 8.07 20.26 -56.72
N LEU A 16 7.56 19.84 -55.56
CA LEU A 16 6.13 19.73 -55.31
C LEU A 16 5.76 20.57 -54.08
N LEU A 17 4.88 21.55 -54.30
CA LEU A 17 4.33 22.44 -53.29
C LEU A 17 3.58 21.66 -52.21
N LEU A 18 3.98 21.84 -50.95
CA LEU A 18 3.18 21.50 -49.77
C LEU A 18 2.36 22.73 -49.37
N LEU A 19 1.04 22.67 -49.60
CA LEU A 19 0.07 23.58 -49.01
C LEU A 19 0.07 23.40 -47.49
N VAL A 20 0.58 24.40 -46.77
CA VAL A 20 0.46 24.50 -45.31
C VAL A 20 -0.99 24.85 -44.99
N ASN A 21 -1.76 23.85 -44.59
CA ASN A 21 -3.05 24.06 -43.96
C ASN A 21 -2.78 24.37 -42.48
N LEU A 22 -2.82 25.65 -42.11
CA LEU A 22 -2.83 26.13 -40.72
C LEU A 22 -4.17 25.76 -40.09
N GLY A 23 -4.35 24.47 -39.78
CA GLY A 23 -5.40 24.00 -38.89
C GLY A 23 -4.99 24.29 -37.46
N SER A 24 -5.69 25.24 -36.82
CA SER A 24 -5.63 25.46 -35.38
C SER A 24 -5.92 24.12 -34.69
N ALA A 25 -4.90 23.53 -34.06
CA ALA A 25 -5.06 22.35 -33.23
C ALA A 25 -5.93 22.74 -32.04
N LYS A 26 -7.22 22.38 -32.12
CA LYS A 26 -8.05 22.28 -30.93
C LYS A 26 -7.36 21.28 -30.00
N ASN A 27 -7.01 21.77 -28.81
CA ASN A 27 -6.57 20.95 -27.70
C ASN A 27 -7.75 20.07 -27.28
N ASP A 28 -7.90 18.91 -27.92
CA ASP A 28 -8.88 17.89 -27.56
C ASP A 28 -8.34 17.20 -26.30
N GLY A 29 -8.99 17.42 -25.16
CA GLY A 29 -8.57 16.99 -23.82
C GLY A 29 -8.55 15.47 -23.64
N ARG A 30 -7.71 14.77 -24.40
CA ARG A 30 -7.47 13.33 -24.24
C ARG A 30 -6.59 13.13 -23.02
N HIS A 31 -7.20 12.71 -21.92
CA HIS A 31 -6.48 12.14 -20.78
C HIS A 31 -5.49 11.08 -21.32
N HIS A 32 -4.20 11.33 -21.12
CA HIS A 32 -3.13 10.48 -21.63
C HIS A 32 -3.11 9.15 -20.87
N VAL A 33 -3.00 8.03 -21.58
CA VAL A 33 -2.72 6.73 -20.95
C VAL A 33 -1.30 6.77 -20.39
N LYS A 34 -1.13 6.42 -19.12
CA LYS A 34 0.16 6.28 -18.43
C LYS A 34 0.51 4.79 -18.37
N GLU A 35 1.56 4.41 -19.09
CA GLU A 35 1.99 3.02 -19.20
C GLU A 35 3.21 2.74 -18.30
N PHE A 36 3.15 1.63 -17.58
CA PHE A 36 4.22 1.14 -16.71
C PHE A 36 4.46 -0.35 -16.96
N THR A 37 5.68 -0.80 -16.68
CA THR A 37 6.05 -2.20 -16.77
C THR A 37 6.75 -2.65 -15.50
N LEU A 38 6.28 -3.74 -14.91
CA LEU A 38 6.84 -4.36 -13.73
C LEU A 38 7.23 -5.80 -14.06
N ASN A 39 8.50 -6.14 -13.87
CA ASN A 39 9.01 -7.49 -14.03
C ASN A 39 9.26 -8.08 -12.65
N ILE A 40 8.54 -9.13 -12.29
CA ILE A 40 8.77 -9.88 -11.04
C ILE A 40 9.87 -10.90 -11.31
N THR A 41 10.98 -10.77 -10.59
CA THR A 41 12.17 -11.63 -10.72
C THR A 41 12.71 -12.02 -9.35
N SER A 42 13.39 -13.16 -9.25
CA SER A 42 14.15 -13.52 -8.04
C SER A 42 15.54 -12.89 -8.06
N ILE A 43 15.98 -12.33 -6.92
CA ILE A 43 17.30 -11.73 -6.72
C ILE A 43 17.92 -12.15 -5.38
N GLN A 44 19.25 -12.10 -5.30
CA GLN A 44 19.97 -12.14 -4.03
C GLN A 44 19.98 -10.74 -3.40
N HIS A 45 19.53 -10.61 -2.16
CA HIS A 45 19.34 -9.31 -1.51
C HIS A 45 19.85 -9.29 -0.06
N ASN A 46 20.46 -8.17 0.33
CA ASN A 46 20.90 -7.87 1.70
C ASN A 46 20.70 -6.36 1.94
N PRO A 47 19.54 -5.95 2.49
CA PRO A 47 19.19 -4.55 2.71
C PRO A 47 19.71 -3.98 4.04
N ASP A 48 20.15 -4.84 4.96
CA ASP A 48 20.42 -4.46 6.35
C ASP A 48 21.89 -4.58 6.75
N CYS A 49 22.78 -4.88 5.81
CA CYS A 49 24.21 -5.02 6.06
C CYS A 49 24.58 -6.10 7.09
N SER A 50 23.71 -7.10 7.27
CA SER A 50 24.01 -8.29 8.08
C SER A 50 24.87 -9.29 7.29
N ASN A 51 25.16 -10.44 7.90
CA ASN A 51 25.76 -11.59 7.23
C ASN A 51 24.73 -12.45 6.47
N TYR A 52 23.45 -12.10 6.50
CA TYR A 52 22.39 -12.79 5.80
C TYR A 52 22.21 -12.20 4.39
N THR A 53 22.06 -13.06 3.38
CA THR A 53 21.64 -12.68 2.03
C THR A 53 20.55 -13.66 1.62
N GLY A 54 19.36 -13.12 1.32
CA GLY A 54 18.19 -13.92 0.99
C GLY A 54 17.92 -13.93 -0.51
N ASN A 55 17.34 -15.04 -0.99
CA ASN A 55 16.66 -15.07 -2.29
C ASN A 55 15.26 -14.48 -2.11
N VAL A 56 15.00 -13.33 -2.74
CA VAL A 56 13.71 -12.64 -2.62
C VAL A 56 13.21 -12.19 -3.98
N LEU A 57 11.93 -11.86 -4.03
CA LEU A 57 11.31 -11.32 -5.22
C LEU A 57 11.57 -9.82 -5.30
N ALA A 58 11.71 -9.29 -6.52
CA ALA A 58 11.92 -7.87 -6.76
C ALA A 58 11.19 -7.43 -8.03
N LEU A 59 10.89 -6.13 -8.07
CA LEU A 59 10.21 -5.49 -9.19
C LEU A 59 11.22 -4.70 -10.01
N ASN A 60 11.49 -5.13 -11.25
CA ASN A 60 12.55 -4.58 -12.09
C ASN A 60 13.93 -4.60 -11.40
N GLY A 61 14.18 -5.61 -10.54
CA GLY A 61 15.41 -5.72 -9.75
C GLY A 61 15.54 -4.73 -8.58
N LEU A 62 14.45 -4.08 -8.18
CA LEU A 62 14.41 -3.09 -7.11
C LEU A 62 13.50 -3.54 -5.96
N ILE A 63 13.90 -3.19 -4.74
CA ILE A 63 13.13 -3.28 -3.49
C ILE A 63 13.41 -2.00 -2.69
N PRO A 64 12.40 -1.14 -2.44
CA PRO A 64 11.05 -1.17 -2.99
C PRO A 64 11.06 -1.07 -4.54
N GLY A 65 9.96 -1.48 -5.16
CA GLY A 65 9.75 -1.34 -6.60
C GLY A 65 9.67 0.12 -7.07
N PRO A 66 9.76 0.37 -8.38
CA PRO A 66 9.72 1.72 -8.94
C PRO A 66 8.37 2.40 -8.67
N PRO A 67 8.35 3.69 -8.29
CA PRO A 67 7.09 4.37 -8.00
C PRO A 67 6.26 4.55 -9.28
N ILE A 68 4.94 4.36 -9.15
CA ILE A 68 3.96 4.71 -10.17
C ILE A 68 3.48 6.13 -9.88
N ILE A 69 3.76 7.06 -10.81
CA ILE A 69 3.46 8.48 -10.63
C ILE A 69 2.48 8.92 -11.71
N VAL A 70 1.31 9.34 -11.29
CA VAL A 70 0.18 9.70 -12.17
C VAL A 70 -0.54 10.93 -11.64
N THR A 71 -1.46 11.48 -12.42
CA THR A 71 -2.33 12.59 -12.03
C THR A 71 -3.77 12.10 -11.95
N LYS A 72 -4.56 12.70 -11.06
CA LYS A 72 -5.99 12.48 -10.93
C LYS A 72 -6.67 12.55 -12.32
N GLY A 73 -7.44 11.51 -12.65
CA GLY A 73 -8.13 11.38 -13.93
C GLY A 73 -7.34 10.68 -15.04
N ASP A 74 -6.06 10.38 -14.84
CA ASP A 74 -5.29 9.56 -15.78
C ASP A 74 -5.88 8.15 -15.89
N ARG A 75 -5.82 7.58 -17.10
CA ARG A 75 -5.93 6.13 -17.33
C ARG A 75 -4.55 5.53 -17.18
N VAL A 76 -4.43 4.47 -16.42
CA VAL A 76 -3.17 3.85 -16.04
C VAL A 76 -3.18 2.42 -16.53
N GLN A 77 -2.13 2.05 -17.25
CA GLN A 77 -1.89 0.68 -17.70
C GLN A 77 -0.58 0.19 -17.09
N VAL A 78 -0.64 -0.92 -16.35
CA VAL A 78 0.53 -1.54 -15.73
C VAL A 78 0.63 -2.97 -16.25
N THR A 79 1.62 -3.23 -17.10
CA THR A 79 1.93 -4.60 -17.52
C THR A 79 2.85 -5.25 -16.49
N VAL A 80 2.38 -6.32 -15.86
CA VAL A 80 3.15 -7.11 -14.91
C VAL A 80 3.56 -8.42 -15.57
N PHE A 81 4.86 -8.64 -15.71
CA PHE A 81 5.45 -9.89 -16.19
C PHE A 81 5.91 -10.74 -15.00
N ASN A 82 5.45 -11.98 -14.94
CA ASN A 82 5.93 -12.96 -13.98
C ASN A 82 7.12 -13.73 -14.59
N ASN A 83 8.35 -13.30 -14.31
CA ASN A 83 9.56 -13.96 -14.80
C ASN A 83 10.14 -14.95 -13.79
N LEU A 84 9.31 -15.48 -12.89
CA LEU A 84 9.72 -16.52 -11.94
C LEU A 84 9.84 -17.88 -12.62
N THR A 85 10.66 -18.74 -12.04
CA THR A 85 10.69 -20.16 -12.40
C THR A 85 9.54 -20.87 -11.68
N PRO A 86 8.82 -21.80 -12.35
CA PRO A 86 7.87 -22.68 -11.68
C PRO A 86 8.51 -23.35 -10.46
N HIS A 87 7.84 -23.30 -9.33
CA HIS A 87 8.23 -24.05 -8.15
C HIS A 87 7.94 -25.54 -8.37
N THR A 88 8.78 -26.41 -7.81
CA THR A 88 8.54 -27.86 -7.85
C THR A 88 7.73 -28.24 -6.61
N PRO A 89 6.47 -28.69 -6.75
CA PRO A 89 5.62 -28.99 -5.61
C PRO A 89 6.19 -30.13 -4.74
N SER A 90 5.78 -30.16 -3.47
CA SER A 90 5.97 -31.34 -2.63
C SER A 90 5.12 -32.54 -3.12
N GLU A 91 5.45 -33.77 -2.69
CA GLU A 91 4.83 -35.02 -3.20
C GLU A 91 3.28 -35.08 -3.15
N ASN A 92 2.61 -34.19 -2.40
CA ASN A 92 1.16 -34.19 -2.18
C ASN A 92 0.41 -32.98 -2.76
N VAL A 93 1.07 -32.12 -3.53
CA VAL A 93 0.42 -30.95 -4.18
C VAL A 93 0.59 -31.10 -5.69
N THR A 94 -0.49 -31.03 -6.46
CA THR A 94 -0.35 -31.08 -7.92
C THR A 94 0.31 -29.80 -8.43
N ALA A 95 1.00 -29.87 -9.57
CA ALA A 95 1.61 -28.69 -10.18
C ALA A 95 0.59 -27.60 -10.53
N GLU A 96 -0.68 -27.97 -10.71
CA GLU A 96 -1.79 -27.06 -10.99
C GLU A 96 -2.31 -26.36 -9.72
N GLU A 97 -2.11 -26.95 -8.54
CA GLU A 97 -2.48 -26.38 -7.24
C GLU A 97 -1.38 -25.52 -6.61
N ASP A 98 -0.15 -25.60 -7.13
CA ASP A 98 1.00 -24.89 -6.55
C ASP A 98 1.05 -23.41 -6.99
N MET A 99 0.63 -22.53 -6.09
CA MET A 99 0.63 -21.08 -6.28
C MET A 99 1.95 -20.39 -5.90
N THR A 100 2.98 -21.13 -5.47
CA THR A 100 4.19 -20.56 -4.86
C THR A 100 4.93 -19.57 -5.77
N SER A 101 4.92 -19.81 -7.09
CA SER A 101 5.52 -18.94 -8.11
C SER A 101 4.50 -18.16 -8.94
N HIS A 102 3.21 -18.27 -8.64
CA HIS A 102 2.19 -17.41 -9.26
C HIS A 102 2.26 -16.00 -8.65
N ALA A 103 1.83 -14.98 -9.36
CA ALA A 103 1.89 -13.60 -8.88
C ALA A 103 0.61 -12.82 -9.17
N SER A 104 0.31 -11.82 -8.35
CA SER A 104 -0.66 -10.76 -8.65
C SER A 104 -0.14 -9.45 -8.05
N ILE A 105 -0.67 -8.32 -8.48
CA ILE A 105 -0.37 -7.00 -7.92
C ILE A 105 -1.70 -6.31 -7.62
N HIS A 106 -1.88 -5.92 -6.36
CA HIS A 106 -2.98 -5.08 -5.92
C HIS A 106 -2.51 -3.61 -5.84
N PHE A 107 -3.37 -2.68 -6.24
CA PHE A 107 -3.14 -1.24 -6.15
C PHE A 107 -3.85 -0.66 -4.92
N HIS A 108 -3.25 -0.90 -3.76
CA HIS A 108 -3.77 -0.55 -2.45
C HIS A 108 -4.28 0.90 -2.33
N GLY A 109 -5.57 1.01 -2.02
CA GLY A 109 -6.30 2.27 -1.86
C GLY A 109 -6.79 2.90 -3.17
N ILE A 110 -6.42 2.38 -4.35
CA ILE A 110 -7.07 2.77 -5.60
C ILE A 110 -8.45 2.10 -5.65
N ARG A 111 -9.51 2.90 -5.82
CA ARG A 111 -10.89 2.41 -5.70
C ARG A 111 -11.35 1.53 -6.84
N GLN A 112 -10.61 1.46 -7.95
CA GLN A 112 -10.96 0.59 -9.09
C GLN A 112 -12.39 0.82 -9.63
N TYR A 113 -12.86 2.08 -9.65
CA TYR A 113 -14.17 2.42 -10.17
C TYR A 113 -14.33 1.97 -11.62
N GLY A 114 -15.17 0.94 -11.82
CA GLY A 114 -15.42 0.34 -13.13
C GLY A 114 -14.26 -0.50 -13.68
N SER A 115 -13.34 -0.95 -12.82
CA SER A 115 -12.17 -1.76 -13.19
C SER A 115 -11.84 -2.82 -12.11
N THR A 116 -12.86 -3.53 -11.62
CA THR A 116 -12.72 -4.55 -10.56
C THR A 116 -11.73 -5.66 -10.94
N GLU A 117 -11.62 -6.00 -12.22
CA GLU A 117 -10.64 -6.93 -12.80
C GLU A 117 -9.18 -6.47 -12.64
N ALA A 118 -8.95 -5.17 -12.39
CA ALA A 118 -7.63 -4.62 -12.13
C ALA A 118 -7.30 -4.53 -10.62
N ASP A 119 -8.13 -5.09 -9.75
CA ASP A 119 -7.92 -5.08 -8.30
C ASP A 119 -6.80 -6.02 -7.84
N GLY A 120 -6.55 -7.13 -8.53
CA GLY A 120 -5.34 -7.93 -8.26
C GLY A 120 -5.47 -9.04 -7.23
N VAL A 121 -6.69 -9.48 -6.90
CA VAL A 121 -6.92 -10.50 -5.87
C VAL A 121 -7.11 -11.87 -6.52
N PRO A 122 -6.24 -12.86 -6.22
CA PRO A 122 -6.31 -14.20 -6.82
C PRO A 122 -7.68 -14.84 -6.65
N PHE A 123 -8.20 -15.37 -7.75
CA PHE A 123 -9.48 -16.07 -7.87
C PHE A 123 -10.73 -15.29 -7.46
N LEU A 124 -10.64 -14.11 -6.83
CA LEU A 124 -11.76 -13.18 -6.71
C LEU A 124 -11.88 -12.35 -7.98
N THR A 125 -10.88 -11.51 -8.27
CA THR A 125 -10.95 -10.53 -9.37
C THR A 125 -10.12 -10.94 -10.59
N GLN A 126 -9.14 -11.81 -10.43
CA GLN A 126 -8.39 -12.36 -11.57
C GLN A 126 -7.88 -13.79 -11.36
N ILE A 127 -7.45 -14.45 -12.43
CA ILE A 127 -6.56 -15.62 -12.32
C ILE A 127 -5.16 -15.08 -12.03
N PRO A 128 -4.43 -15.62 -11.03
CA PRO A 128 -3.07 -15.16 -10.74
C PRO A 128 -2.13 -15.48 -11.91
N ILE A 129 -1.15 -14.61 -12.13
CA ILE A 129 -0.22 -14.65 -13.26
C ILE A 129 0.71 -15.84 -13.09
N ALA A 130 0.60 -16.85 -13.95
CA ALA A 130 1.48 -18.01 -13.96
C ALA A 130 2.94 -17.63 -14.30
N PRO A 131 3.93 -18.41 -13.85
CA PRO A 131 5.33 -18.25 -14.27
C PRO A 131 5.47 -18.19 -15.80
N GLY A 132 6.16 -17.16 -16.31
CA GLY A 132 6.31 -16.87 -17.73
C GLY A 132 5.15 -16.08 -18.36
N GLY A 133 4.03 -15.89 -17.63
CA GLY A 133 2.88 -15.13 -18.06
C GLY A 133 2.97 -13.63 -17.78
N PHE A 134 1.95 -12.89 -18.18
CA PHE A 134 1.79 -11.48 -17.86
C PHE A 134 0.31 -11.11 -17.67
N TYR A 135 0.05 -9.96 -17.05
CA TYR A 135 -1.27 -9.35 -16.94
C TYR A 135 -1.18 -7.84 -17.13
N VAL A 136 -2.18 -7.25 -17.76
CA VAL A 136 -2.28 -5.79 -17.93
C VAL A 136 -3.38 -5.29 -17.02
N TYR A 137 -2.98 -4.59 -15.95
CA TYR A 137 -3.90 -3.86 -15.10
C TYR A 137 -4.25 -2.55 -15.77
N ASP A 138 -5.52 -2.30 -16.03
CA ASP A 138 -6.01 -1.11 -16.73
C ASP A 138 -7.13 -0.47 -15.92
N PHE A 139 -6.88 0.73 -15.42
CA PHE A 139 -7.82 1.42 -14.56
C PHE A 139 -7.72 2.93 -14.72
N LYS A 140 -8.74 3.64 -14.27
CA LYS A 140 -8.73 5.10 -14.22
C LYS A 140 -8.67 5.58 -12.77
N VAL A 141 -7.77 6.51 -12.48
CA VAL A 141 -7.69 7.12 -11.15
C VAL A 141 -8.78 8.18 -11.00
N THR A 142 -9.99 7.73 -10.70
CA THR A 142 -11.19 8.57 -10.68
C THR A 142 -11.36 9.22 -9.32
N ASN A 143 -11.45 10.55 -9.30
CA ASN A 143 -11.73 11.33 -8.08
C ASN A 143 -10.73 11.17 -6.91
N GLN A 144 -9.59 10.52 -7.13
CA GLN A 144 -8.56 10.29 -6.11
C GLN A 144 -7.28 11.08 -6.39
N ALA A 145 -6.63 11.55 -5.34
CA ALA A 145 -5.27 12.07 -5.32
C ALA A 145 -4.63 11.68 -3.99
N GLY A 146 -3.31 11.71 -3.88
CA GLY A 146 -2.60 11.45 -2.62
C GLY A 146 -1.57 10.34 -2.69
N THR A 147 -1.38 9.64 -1.57
CA THR A 147 -0.33 8.65 -1.35
C THR A 147 -0.91 7.25 -1.19
N TYR A 148 -0.50 6.36 -2.08
CA TYR A 148 -0.98 4.99 -2.20
C TYR A 148 0.23 4.05 -2.32
N LEU A 149 -0.02 2.75 -2.39
CA LEU A 149 1.00 1.76 -2.71
C LEU A 149 0.44 0.70 -3.66
N TYR A 150 1.34 -0.09 -4.22
CA TYR A 150 1.00 -1.35 -4.87
C TYR A 150 1.83 -2.45 -4.23
N HIS A 151 1.29 -3.66 -4.12
CA HIS A 151 1.98 -4.80 -3.53
C HIS A 151 1.46 -6.12 -4.09
N ALA A 152 2.22 -7.20 -3.93
CA ALA A 152 1.73 -8.51 -4.30
C ALA A 152 0.59 -8.97 -3.40
N HIS A 153 -0.41 -9.63 -3.97
CA HIS A 153 -1.58 -10.15 -3.24
C HIS A 153 -1.66 -11.68 -3.31
N VAL A 154 -0.49 -12.35 -3.37
CA VAL A 154 -0.36 -13.82 -3.37
C VAL A 154 0.58 -14.24 -2.25
N GLY A 155 0.13 -15.16 -1.39
CA GLY A 155 0.93 -15.71 -0.29
C GLY A 155 1.55 -14.61 0.57
N MET A 156 2.84 -14.76 0.88
CA MET A 156 3.64 -13.77 1.61
C MET A 156 4.53 -12.92 0.66
N GLN A 157 4.20 -12.82 -0.64
CA GLN A 157 5.07 -12.13 -1.61
C GLN A 157 5.24 -10.63 -1.33
N GLU A 158 4.27 -10.00 -0.67
CA GLU A 158 4.36 -8.59 -0.27
C GLU A 158 5.50 -8.28 0.71
N MET A 159 6.14 -9.29 1.30
CA MET A 159 7.37 -9.09 2.08
C MET A 159 8.50 -8.42 1.26
N SER A 160 8.45 -8.49 -0.08
CA SER A 160 9.47 -7.92 -0.97
C SER A 160 8.93 -7.32 -2.27
N VAL A 161 7.69 -7.63 -2.65
CA VAL A 161 7.02 -7.11 -3.85
C VAL A 161 6.05 -6.00 -3.46
N TYR A 162 6.55 -4.77 -3.41
CA TYR A 162 5.75 -3.56 -3.13
C TYR A 162 6.42 -2.31 -3.70
N GLY A 163 5.66 -1.24 -3.90
CA GLY A 163 6.18 0.06 -4.31
C GLY A 163 5.14 1.18 -4.11
N ALA A 164 5.59 2.44 -4.23
CA ALA A 164 4.72 3.59 -4.01
C ALA A 164 3.85 3.87 -5.24
N VAL A 165 2.62 4.32 -5.01
CA VAL A 165 1.78 4.97 -6.02
C VAL A 165 1.54 6.42 -5.55
N VAL A 166 1.89 7.39 -6.38
CA VAL A 166 1.67 8.82 -6.11
C VAL A 166 0.72 9.37 -7.15
N VAL A 167 -0.40 9.91 -6.68
CA VAL A 167 -1.40 10.55 -7.53
C VAL A 167 -1.43 12.04 -7.21
N TYR A 168 -1.02 12.88 -8.16
CA TYR A 168 -1.11 14.33 -8.00
C TYR A 168 -2.52 14.85 -8.32
N GLU A 169 -2.93 15.95 -7.68
CA GLU A 169 -4.23 16.58 -7.94
C GLU A 169 -4.36 17.14 -9.36
N SER A 170 -3.24 17.56 -9.95
CA SER A 170 -3.13 18.20 -11.26
C SER A 170 -1.68 18.12 -11.78
N GLU A 171 -1.46 18.45 -13.06
CA GLU A 171 -0.10 18.56 -13.61
C GLU A 171 0.72 19.66 -12.94
N GLU A 172 0.08 20.73 -12.44
CA GLU A 172 0.74 21.79 -11.68
C GLU A 172 1.21 21.33 -10.30
N ALA A 173 0.55 20.32 -9.72
CA ALA A 173 0.94 19.73 -8.44
C ALA A 173 2.06 18.68 -8.59
N ASP A 174 2.30 18.14 -9.80
CA ASP A 174 3.42 17.27 -10.09
C ASP A 174 4.74 18.09 -10.19
N PRO A 175 5.72 17.89 -9.28
CA PRO A 175 6.98 18.63 -9.29
C PRO A 175 7.73 18.52 -10.63
N ALA A 176 7.69 17.35 -11.29
CA ALA A 176 8.40 17.11 -12.53
C ALA A 176 7.74 17.80 -13.72
N GLN A 177 6.41 17.94 -13.72
CA GLN A 177 5.68 18.69 -14.76
C GLN A 177 5.73 20.19 -14.48
N ARG A 178 5.56 20.62 -13.23
CA ARG A 178 5.71 22.02 -12.82
C ARG A 178 7.08 22.57 -13.19
N ALA A 179 8.15 21.79 -13.00
CA ALA A 179 9.49 22.17 -13.44
C ALA A 179 9.56 22.47 -14.96
N LYS A 180 8.83 21.74 -15.80
CA LYS A 180 8.76 22.00 -17.25
C LYS A 180 7.93 23.24 -17.57
N LEU A 181 6.80 23.43 -16.89
CA LEU A 181 5.94 24.61 -17.07
C LEU A 181 6.71 25.90 -16.75
N LEU A 182 7.51 25.90 -15.68
CA LEU A 182 8.33 27.06 -15.28
C LEU A 182 9.41 27.44 -16.28
N LEU A 183 9.89 26.51 -17.09
CA LEU A 183 10.82 26.83 -18.19
C LEU A 183 10.15 27.68 -19.27
N SER A 184 8.82 27.72 -19.31
CA SER A 184 8.01 28.51 -20.25
C SER A 184 7.40 29.79 -19.65
N GLU A 185 7.54 30.03 -18.35
CA GLU A 185 6.99 31.22 -17.65
C GLU A 185 8.02 32.37 -17.54
N SER A 186 7.53 33.62 -17.48
CA SER A 186 8.36 34.82 -17.27
C SER A 186 9.02 34.85 -15.88
N GLU A 187 10.20 35.48 -15.76
CA GLU A 187 10.97 35.60 -14.50
C GLU A 187 10.13 36.10 -13.30
N SER A 188 9.18 37.01 -13.51
CA SER A 188 8.32 37.56 -12.45
C SER A 188 7.34 36.55 -11.85
N THR A 189 6.99 35.49 -12.59
CA THR A 189 6.06 34.43 -12.16
C THR A 189 6.79 33.32 -11.39
N LYS A 190 8.10 33.17 -11.60
CA LYS A 190 8.95 32.16 -10.95
C LYS A 190 9.12 32.39 -9.44
N GLN A 191 8.83 33.60 -8.94
CA GLN A 191 9.10 34.02 -7.56
C GLN A 191 8.09 33.45 -6.52
N HIS A 192 6.97 32.87 -6.97
CA HIS A 192 5.95 32.22 -6.11
C HIS A 192 5.72 30.76 -6.51
N ASN A 193 6.79 29.95 -6.55
CA ASN A 193 6.75 28.59 -7.08
C ASN A 193 6.69 27.48 -6.00
N GLN A 194 5.89 27.67 -4.97
CA GLN A 194 5.63 26.58 -4.02
C GLN A 194 4.59 25.62 -4.61
N LEU A 195 4.82 24.32 -4.40
CA LEU A 195 3.84 23.28 -4.64
C LEU A 195 2.70 23.39 -3.62
N LYS A 196 1.53 22.87 -3.98
CA LYS A 196 0.34 22.94 -3.14
C LYS A 196 -0.30 21.58 -3.00
N ALA A 197 -0.83 21.29 -1.81
CA ALA A 197 -1.70 20.16 -1.54
C ALA A 197 -2.64 20.53 -0.39
N TYR A 198 -3.94 20.33 -0.59
CA TYR A 198 -4.98 20.48 0.44
C TYR A 198 -4.87 21.80 1.25
N GLY A 199 -4.74 22.93 0.55
CA GLY A 199 -4.62 24.25 1.16
C GLY A 199 -3.26 24.57 1.80
N SER A 200 -2.33 23.62 1.83
CA SER A 200 -0.97 23.82 2.31
C SER A 200 0.00 24.05 1.15
N SER A 201 1.05 24.84 1.39
CA SER A 201 2.14 25.08 0.42
C SER A 201 3.44 24.46 0.92
N TYR A 202 4.23 23.89 0.01
CA TYR A 202 5.51 23.27 0.31
C TYR A 202 6.49 23.49 -0.84
N ASP A 203 7.78 23.36 -0.56
CA ASP A 203 8.84 23.62 -1.53
C ASP A 203 9.18 22.39 -2.39
N ASP A 204 9.11 21.20 -1.80
CA ASP A 204 9.52 19.93 -2.42
C ASP A 204 8.98 18.74 -1.61
N GLU A 205 9.08 17.51 -2.11
CA GLU A 205 8.52 16.32 -1.46
C GLU A 205 9.48 15.11 -1.44
N ARG A 206 9.30 14.22 -0.45
CA ARG A 206 10.06 12.98 -0.29
C ARG A 206 9.10 11.83 0.03
N THR A 207 9.42 10.65 -0.47
CA THR A 207 8.70 9.42 -0.12
C THR A 207 9.57 8.54 0.78
N ILE A 208 8.97 8.04 1.86
CA ILE A 208 9.56 7.11 2.80
C ILE A 208 8.65 5.89 2.88
N VAL A 209 9.13 4.75 2.39
CA VAL A 209 8.47 3.46 2.51
C VAL A 209 9.07 2.72 3.69
N LEU A 210 8.22 2.41 4.66
CA LEU A 210 8.53 1.56 5.82
C LEU A 210 8.21 0.13 5.45
N SER A 211 9.16 -0.78 5.70
CA SER A 211 8.98 -2.20 5.45
C SER A 211 9.82 -3.04 6.40
N GLU A 212 9.74 -4.35 6.26
CA GLU A 212 10.36 -5.33 7.15
C GLU A 212 11.27 -6.28 6.35
N TRP A 213 12.28 -6.81 7.02
CA TRP A 213 13.24 -7.76 6.47
C TRP A 213 13.43 -8.92 7.42
N TRP A 214 13.13 -10.12 6.92
CA TRP A 214 13.31 -11.37 7.64
C TRP A 214 14.52 -12.14 7.10
N HIS A 215 15.30 -12.73 8.01
CA HIS A 215 16.45 -13.58 7.70
C HIS A 215 16.02 -15.03 7.45
N ARG A 216 15.03 -15.24 6.57
CA ARG A 216 14.49 -16.56 6.23
C ARG A 216 13.88 -16.59 4.83
N ASP A 217 13.76 -17.79 4.28
CA ASP A 217 13.09 -18.00 3.00
C ASP A 217 11.57 -17.80 3.12
N ARG A 218 10.97 -17.19 2.09
CA ARG A 218 9.52 -16.91 2.05
C ARG A 218 8.69 -18.19 2.08
N VAL A 219 9.08 -19.20 1.30
CA VAL A 219 8.32 -20.45 1.15
C VAL A 219 8.39 -21.26 2.44
N GLU A 220 9.56 -21.32 3.08
CA GLU A 220 9.71 -21.91 4.41
C GLU A 220 8.83 -21.19 5.46
N PHE A 221 8.72 -19.86 5.36
CA PHE A 221 7.86 -19.10 6.26
C PHE A 221 6.38 -19.40 6.02
N GLU A 222 5.92 -19.42 4.77
CA GLU A 222 4.55 -19.81 4.40
C GLU A 222 4.19 -21.22 4.93
N GLN A 223 5.11 -22.19 4.76
CA GLN A 223 4.95 -23.55 5.29
C GLN A 223 4.87 -23.58 6.81
N TYR A 224 5.68 -22.78 7.50
CA TYR A 224 5.63 -22.64 8.95
C TYR A 224 4.29 -22.06 9.42
N LEU A 225 3.80 -20.99 8.78
CA LEU A 225 2.54 -20.32 9.13
C LEU A 225 1.33 -21.27 9.01
N LEU A 226 1.30 -22.10 7.97
CA LEU A 226 0.20 -23.03 7.73
C LEU A 226 0.38 -24.40 8.38
N GLY A 227 1.56 -24.69 8.93
CA GLY A 227 1.95 -26.00 9.45
C GLY A 227 1.60 -26.24 10.92
N PRO A 228 1.76 -27.49 11.41
CA PRO A 228 1.37 -27.89 12.77
C PRO A 228 2.34 -27.40 13.86
N THR A 229 3.50 -26.88 13.45
CA THR A 229 4.54 -26.34 14.34
C THR A 229 4.40 -24.84 14.59
N PHE A 230 3.43 -24.18 13.95
CA PHE A 230 3.13 -22.76 14.18
C PHE A 230 2.85 -22.49 15.65
N ASN A 231 3.54 -21.50 16.22
CA ASN A 231 3.36 -21.07 17.61
C ASN A 231 3.44 -19.53 17.77
N GLY A 232 3.40 -18.79 16.67
CA GLY A 232 3.45 -17.33 16.64
C GLY A 232 4.14 -16.83 15.38
N ILE A 233 3.83 -15.60 14.96
CA ILE A 233 4.53 -14.98 13.83
C ILE A 233 5.93 -14.58 14.29
N TRP A 234 6.95 -14.96 13.53
CA TRP A 234 8.31 -14.53 13.80
C TRP A 234 8.50 -13.05 13.48
N GLU A 235 9.18 -12.33 14.37
CA GLU A 235 9.56 -10.93 14.12
C GLU A 235 10.54 -10.80 12.97
N ALA A 236 10.42 -9.70 12.24
CA ALA A 236 11.45 -9.26 11.31
C ALA A 236 12.71 -8.86 12.09
N GLU A 237 13.87 -9.38 11.67
CA GLU A 237 15.16 -9.00 12.22
C GLU A 237 15.48 -7.51 11.96
N SER A 238 14.94 -6.95 10.87
CA SER A 238 15.24 -5.58 10.44
C SER A 238 13.99 -4.82 9.99
N ILE A 239 13.87 -3.57 10.44
CA ILE A 239 12.96 -2.56 9.87
C ILE A 239 13.73 -1.74 8.84
N LEU A 240 13.14 -1.53 7.67
CA LEU A 240 13.74 -0.83 6.54
C LEU A 240 13.04 0.50 6.29
N LEU A 241 13.83 1.51 5.91
CA LEU A 241 13.33 2.76 5.33
C LEU A 241 13.87 2.85 3.91
N ASN A 242 12.98 2.90 2.91
CA ASN A 242 13.32 2.84 1.49
C ASN A 242 14.26 1.66 1.14
N GLY A 243 14.01 0.49 1.75
CA GLY A 243 14.78 -0.73 1.47
C GLY A 243 16.17 -0.78 2.09
N LYS A 244 16.47 0.08 3.09
CA LYS A 244 17.77 0.11 3.75
C LYS A 244 17.67 0.20 5.26
N THR A 245 18.60 -0.44 5.93
CA THR A 245 18.89 -0.22 7.35
C THR A 245 20.30 -0.71 7.67
N VAL A 246 20.68 -0.66 8.94
CA VAL A 246 21.89 -1.33 9.44
C VAL A 246 21.47 -2.20 10.61
N TYR A 247 21.60 -3.52 10.46
CA TYR A 247 21.19 -4.53 11.42
C TYR A 247 21.94 -4.37 12.74
N GLN A 248 23.28 -4.34 12.67
CA GLN A 248 24.16 -4.14 13.82
C GLN A 248 25.33 -3.22 13.45
N PRO A 249 25.33 -1.94 13.85
CA PRO A 249 26.33 -0.94 13.44
C PRO A 249 27.79 -1.28 13.77
N ILE A 250 28.02 -2.19 14.72
CA ILE A 250 29.35 -2.54 15.24
C ILE A 250 30.01 -3.66 14.41
N GLN A 251 29.22 -4.46 13.68
CA GLN A 251 29.69 -5.65 12.95
C GLN A 251 29.60 -5.50 11.42
N VAL A 252 29.64 -4.25 10.93
CA VAL A 252 29.44 -3.96 9.51
C VAL A 252 30.73 -4.10 8.72
N ASN A 253 30.70 -4.85 7.61
CA ASN A 253 31.73 -4.76 6.58
C ASN A 253 31.54 -3.46 5.77
N PRO A 254 32.43 -2.46 5.91
CA PRO A 254 32.24 -1.16 5.26
C PRO A 254 32.30 -1.23 3.73
N ASP A 255 32.99 -2.22 3.17
CA ASP A 255 33.11 -2.39 1.71
C ASP A 255 31.84 -2.99 1.06
N ALA A 256 30.96 -3.61 1.85
CA ALA A 256 29.73 -4.25 1.37
C ALA A 256 28.44 -3.51 1.80
N CYS A 257 28.51 -2.69 2.84
CA CYS A 257 27.34 -2.02 3.40
C CYS A 257 27.03 -0.68 2.73
N ARG A 258 25.76 -0.49 2.36
CA ARG A 258 25.26 0.77 1.77
C ARG A 258 24.82 1.80 2.82
N GLY A 259 24.76 1.41 4.09
CA GLY A 259 24.40 2.27 5.22
C GLY A 259 22.91 2.61 5.29
N TYR A 260 22.58 3.53 6.20
CA TYR A 260 21.23 4.05 6.35
C TYR A 260 20.78 4.85 5.13
N GLU A 261 19.46 4.91 4.91
CA GLU A 261 18.89 5.80 3.90
C GLU A 261 19.14 7.27 4.25
N ILE A 262 19.44 8.09 3.24
CA ILE A 262 19.70 9.53 3.40
C ILE A 262 18.62 10.30 2.65
N ILE A 263 17.86 11.10 3.39
CA ILE A 263 16.81 11.99 2.90
C ILE A 263 17.36 13.43 2.88
N PRO A 264 17.77 13.95 1.70
CA PRO A 264 18.36 15.27 1.61
C PRO A 264 17.31 16.39 1.63
N VAL A 265 17.59 17.43 2.41
CA VAL A 265 16.76 18.64 2.53
C VAL A 265 17.61 19.91 2.55
N GLN A 266 17.03 21.03 2.11
CA GLN A 266 17.62 22.36 2.23
C GLN A 266 17.10 23.05 3.49
N LYS A 267 17.91 23.93 4.10
CA LYS A 267 17.50 24.72 5.27
C LYS A 267 16.41 25.74 4.92
N ASN A 268 15.50 26.00 5.86
CA ASN A 268 14.40 26.97 5.76
C ASN A 268 13.42 26.66 4.62
N LYS A 269 13.12 25.37 4.42
CA LYS A 269 12.18 24.86 3.41
C LYS A 269 11.11 24.02 4.08
N THR A 270 9.95 23.93 3.44
CA THR A 270 8.88 23.04 3.87
C THR A 270 8.81 21.85 2.92
N TYR A 271 8.89 20.64 3.46
CA TYR A 271 8.82 19.40 2.69
C TYR A 271 7.53 18.65 2.99
N ARG A 272 6.87 18.13 1.94
CA ARG A 272 5.86 17.08 2.10
C ARG A 272 6.55 15.72 2.15
N ILE A 273 6.42 15.02 3.27
CA ILE A 273 6.95 13.66 3.45
C ILE A 273 5.77 12.68 3.35
N ARG A 274 5.82 11.80 2.36
CA ARG A 274 4.86 10.73 2.12
C ARG A 274 5.38 9.47 2.81
N VAL A 275 4.78 9.10 3.95
CA VAL A 275 5.14 7.93 4.74
C VAL A 275 4.19 6.79 4.38
N ILE A 276 4.73 5.66 3.94
CA ILE A 276 3.96 4.49 3.48
C ILE A 276 4.32 3.29 4.36
N GLY A 277 3.34 2.65 4.98
CA GLY A 277 3.49 1.41 5.75
C GLY A 277 3.37 0.17 4.87
N ALA A 278 4.41 -0.16 4.11
CA ALA A 278 4.51 -1.42 3.37
C ALA A 278 5.11 -2.55 4.26
N THR A 279 4.68 -2.61 5.51
CA THR A 279 5.06 -3.67 6.46
C THR A 279 4.20 -4.91 6.23
N ALA A 280 4.72 -6.09 6.51
CA ALA A 280 3.95 -7.34 6.39
C ALA A 280 3.26 -7.69 7.72
N PHE A 281 3.80 -7.20 8.84
CA PHE A 281 3.33 -7.54 10.18
C PHE A 281 3.18 -6.34 11.11
N ARG A 282 4.27 -5.65 11.47
CA ARG A 282 4.24 -4.69 12.58
C ARG A 282 3.65 -3.33 12.21
N THR A 283 2.89 -2.76 13.16
CA THR A 283 2.63 -1.32 13.21
C THR A 283 3.88 -0.62 13.71
N LEU A 284 4.28 0.45 13.04
CA LEU A 284 5.50 1.18 13.35
C LEU A 284 5.19 2.61 13.79
N GLY A 285 5.84 3.04 14.87
CA GLY A 285 5.99 4.46 15.14
C GLY A 285 6.99 5.05 14.15
N PHE A 286 6.77 6.29 13.72
CA PHE A 286 7.69 7.04 12.86
C PHE A 286 7.89 8.45 13.41
N ALA A 287 9.14 8.88 13.53
CA ALA A 287 9.47 10.24 14.00
C ALA A 287 10.77 10.76 13.35
N ILE A 288 10.88 12.08 13.32
CA ILE A 288 12.08 12.80 12.86
C ILE A 288 12.59 13.63 14.04
N ALA A 289 13.84 13.41 14.43
CA ALA A 289 14.42 14.10 15.57
C ALA A 289 14.34 15.62 15.38
N ASN A 290 13.87 16.33 16.41
CA ASN A 290 13.75 17.79 16.45
C ASN A 290 12.82 18.42 15.39
N HIS A 291 11.97 17.64 14.73
CA HIS A 291 11.00 18.16 13.76
C HIS A 291 9.59 17.70 14.15
N ASN A 292 8.65 18.64 14.15
CA ASN A 292 7.23 18.31 14.22
C ASN A 292 6.74 17.87 12.84
N LEU A 293 5.74 17.00 12.84
CA LEU A 293 5.06 16.48 11.66
C LEU A 293 3.66 17.10 11.61
N THR A 294 3.35 17.83 10.54
CA THR A 294 2.00 18.36 10.32
C THR A 294 1.24 17.46 9.36
N ILE A 295 0.36 16.60 9.86
CA ILE A 295 -0.45 15.70 9.04
C ILE A 295 -1.41 16.51 8.18
N ILE A 296 -1.45 16.20 6.88
CA ILE A 296 -2.36 16.80 5.90
C ILE A 296 -3.15 15.76 5.08
N GLU A 297 -2.77 14.49 5.16
CA GLU A 297 -3.40 13.38 4.42
C GLU A 297 -3.23 12.07 5.20
N VAL A 298 -4.26 11.22 5.21
CA VAL A 298 -4.26 9.84 5.71
C VAL A 298 -4.87 8.96 4.63
N ASP A 299 -4.16 7.91 4.21
CA ASP A 299 -4.64 6.90 3.23
C ASP A 299 -5.15 7.50 1.90
N GLY A 300 -4.60 8.64 1.47
CA GLY A 300 -5.06 9.35 0.26
C GLY A 300 -6.23 10.31 0.50
N GLU A 301 -6.80 10.33 1.71
CA GLU A 301 -7.86 11.25 2.10
C GLU A 301 -7.29 12.47 2.84
N PRO A 302 -7.60 13.70 2.42
CA PRO A 302 -7.07 14.90 3.04
C PRO A 302 -7.74 15.21 4.38
N VAL A 303 -6.94 15.71 5.31
CA VAL A 303 -7.39 16.18 6.62
C VAL A 303 -6.98 17.64 6.83
N LEU A 304 -7.69 18.34 7.72
CA LEU A 304 -7.21 19.64 8.20
C LEU A 304 -5.84 19.47 8.88
N PRO A 305 -4.89 20.40 8.65
CA PRO A 305 -3.55 20.30 9.20
C PRO A 305 -3.53 20.05 10.72
N TYR A 306 -2.89 18.98 11.15
CA TYR A 306 -2.74 18.64 12.57
C TYR A 306 -1.27 18.36 12.92
N VAL A 307 -0.76 19.02 13.95
CA VAL A 307 0.66 18.93 14.36
C VAL A 307 0.86 17.83 15.41
N THR A 308 1.82 16.95 15.17
CA THR A 308 2.25 15.88 16.07
C THR A 308 3.78 15.73 16.05
N SER A 309 4.34 15.00 17.02
CA SER A 309 5.78 14.67 17.06
C SER A 309 6.12 13.31 16.44
N PHE A 310 5.12 12.45 16.23
CA PHE A 310 5.29 11.10 15.68
C PHE A 310 4.01 10.63 14.97
N LEU A 311 4.11 9.54 14.21
CA LEU A 311 2.99 8.82 13.59
C LEU A 311 2.94 7.38 14.12
N GLU A 312 1.75 6.80 14.23
CA GLU A 312 1.56 5.34 14.21
C GLU A 312 1.12 4.92 12.80
N VAL A 313 1.97 4.14 12.13
CA VAL A 313 1.75 3.68 10.75
C VAL A 313 1.52 2.17 10.78
N ALA A 314 0.27 1.75 10.65
CA ALA A 314 -0.07 0.34 10.53
C ALA A 314 0.28 -0.19 9.13
N SER A 315 0.34 -1.51 8.97
CA SER A 315 0.49 -2.11 7.65
C SER A 315 -0.65 -1.67 6.72
N GLY A 316 -0.30 -1.28 5.50
CA GLY A 316 -1.20 -0.69 4.52
C GLY A 316 -1.41 0.82 4.66
N GLN A 317 -1.25 1.42 5.85
CA GLN A 317 -1.53 2.85 6.06
C GLN A 317 -0.51 3.79 5.43
N ARG A 318 -0.98 4.98 5.05
CA ARG A 318 -0.15 6.07 4.50
C ARG A 318 -0.48 7.38 5.19
N PHE A 319 0.53 8.22 5.34
CA PHE A 319 0.38 9.60 5.78
C PHE A 319 1.15 10.53 4.85
N SER A 320 0.59 11.71 4.57
CA SER A 320 1.42 12.85 4.17
C SER A 320 1.53 13.84 5.31
N VAL A 321 2.78 14.19 5.63
CA VAL A 321 3.09 15.19 6.65
C VAL A 321 3.94 16.30 6.08
N LEU A 322 3.77 17.52 6.58
CA LEU A 322 4.70 18.62 6.32
C LEU A 322 5.73 18.69 7.45
N ILE A 323 6.98 18.92 7.06
CA ILE A 323 8.06 19.29 7.97
C ILE A 323 8.66 20.61 7.51
N THR A 324 9.06 21.45 8.47
CA THR A 324 9.82 22.67 8.20
C THR A 324 11.26 22.45 8.66
N THR A 325 12.22 22.73 7.79
CA THR A 325 13.65 22.51 8.05
C THR A 325 14.30 23.74 8.68
N ASP A 326 13.78 24.12 9.85
CA ASP A 326 14.18 25.32 10.60
C ASP A 326 15.34 25.08 11.58
N GLN A 327 15.82 23.84 11.69
CA GLN A 327 16.90 23.46 12.60
C GLN A 327 18.30 23.83 12.05
N ASP A 328 19.33 23.62 12.86
CA ASP A 328 20.72 23.80 12.44
C ASP A 328 21.07 22.85 11.29
N PRO A 329 21.88 23.28 10.29
CA PRO A 329 22.17 22.47 9.11
C PRO A 329 23.11 21.31 9.44
N THR A 330 22.56 20.27 10.06
CA THR A 330 23.23 19.05 10.50
C THR A 330 22.40 17.81 10.11
N ASP A 331 22.94 16.62 10.37
CA ASP A 331 22.20 15.37 10.17
C ASP A 331 21.30 15.09 11.39
N TYR A 332 20.01 14.85 11.14
CA TYR A 332 19.04 14.41 12.14
C TYR A 332 18.62 12.96 11.89
N SER A 333 18.37 12.21 12.96
CA SER A 333 17.87 10.85 12.85
C SER A 333 16.38 10.84 12.51
N ILE A 334 16.01 10.01 11.54
CA ILE A 334 14.65 9.49 11.36
C ILE A 334 14.66 8.11 11.98
N GLY A 335 13.65 7.76 12.76
CA GLY A 335 13.60 6.41 13.32
C GLY A 335 12.20 5.87 13.53
N THR A 336 12.20 4.57 13.82
CA THR A 336 11.01 3.78 14.01
C THR A 336 11.01 3.03 15.34
N ASN A 337 9.83 2.65 15.82
CA ASN A 337 9.69 1.64 16.87
C ASN A 337 8.51 0.72 16.56
N ARG A 338 8.61 -0.55 16.92
CA ARG A 338 7.47 -1.48 16.90
C ARG A 338 6.44 -1.01 17.93
N ARG A 339 5.19 -0.94 17.50
CA ARG A 339 4.02 -0.65 18.34
C ARG A 339 3.18 -1.91 18.51
N TRP A 340 2.44 -1.97 19.60
CA TRP A 340 1.51 -3.02 19.95
C TRP A 340 2.19 -4.40 20.02
N THR A 341 3.37 -4.43 20.64
CA THR A 341 4.09 -5.68 20.92
C THR A 341 3.54 -6.33 22.19
N ASP A 342 3.68 -7.65 22.29
CA ASP A 342 3.33 -8.42 23.49
C ASP A 342 4.45 -8.37 24.56
N GLY A 343 5.39 -7.43 24.43
CA GLY A 343 6.54 -7.29 25.33
C GLY A 343 7.64 -8.34 25.15
N THR A 344 7.47 -9.30 24.22
CA THR A 344 8.48 -10.35 23.97
C THR A 344 9.68 -9.85 23.17
N VAL A 345 9.52 -8.73 22.46
CA VAL A 345 10.56 -8.13 21.63
C VAL A 345 10.77 -6.65 21.93
N PRO A 346 12.01 -6.13 21.82
CA PRO A 346 12.28 -4.71 22.01
C PRO A 346 11.47 -3.84 21.05
N ALA A 347 10.81 -2.81 21.59
CA ALA A 347 10.08 -1.84 20.79
C ALA A 347 11.02 -1.11 19.81
N THR A 348 12.21 -0.71 20.26
CA THR A 348 13.23 -0.10 19.40
C THR A 348 14.32 -1.13 19.11
N SER A 349 14.66 -1.34 17.83
CA SER A 349 15.82 -2.14 17.41
C SER A 349 16.70 -1.37 16.42
N ASN A 350 16.44 -1.55 15.12
CA ASN A 350 17.02 -0.85 13.98
C ASN A 350 15.88 -0.11 13.25
N GLY A 351 16.05 0.25 11.98
CA GLY A 351 15.08 1.07 11.25
C GLY A 351 15.32 2.55 11.46
N TYR A 352 16.51 3.00 11.03
CA TYR A 352 16.87 4.41 11.04
C TYR A 352 17.16 4.90 9.62
N ALA A 353 16.91 6.18 9.41
CA ALA A 353 17.38 6.94 8.25
C ALA A 353 17.95 8.29 8.71
N VAL A 354 18.51 9.04 7.77
CA VAL A 354 19.19 10.31 8.02
C VAL A 354 18.47 11.41 7.27
N LEU A 355 17.91 12.38 7.99
CA LEU A 355 17.50 13.65 7.39
C LEU A 355 18.75 14.55 7.30
N ARG A 356 19.29 14.72 6.09
CA ARG A 356 20.54 15.46 5.86
C ARG A 356 20.26 16.86 5.34
N TYR A 357 20.60 17.86 6.14
CA TYR A 357 20.63 19.24 5.68
C TYR A 357 21.80 19.45 4.72
N GLN A 358 21.50 19.87 3.51
CA GLN A 358 22.48 20.21 2.49
C GLN A 358 22.85 21.69 2.61
N ASP A 359 24.16 21.97 2.58
CA ASP A 359 24.64 23.33 2.33
C ASP A 359 24.16 23.77 0.95
N ASN A 360 23.74 25.03 0.81
CA ASN A 360 23.44 25.61 -0.50
C ASN A 360 24.62 25.32 -1.43
N ILE A 361 24.41 24.48 -2.44
CA ILE A 361 25.44 24.10 -3.40
C ILE A 361 26.14 25.36 -3.87
N SER A 362 27.45 25.42 -3.65
CA SER A 362 28.29 26.55 -4.06
C SER A 362 28.05 26.87 -5.53
N GLU A 363 28.17 28.15 -5.89
CA GLU A 363 27.89 28.69 -7.22
C GLU A 363 28.65 28.04 -8.38
N ALA A 364 29.55 27.08 -8.12
CA ALA A 364 30.21 26.25 -9.12
C ALA A 364 29.23 25.43 -9.98
N ALA A 365 28.07 25.03 -9.46
CA ALA A 365 27.06 24.28 -10.22
C ALA A 365 26.24 25.15 -11.20
N LYS A 366 26.29 26.49 -11.09
CA LYS A 366 25.58 27.42 -11.99
C LYS A 366 26.27 27.63 -13.34
N SER A 367 27.51 27.14 -13.52
CA SER A 367 28.28 27.31 -14.77
C SER A 367 28.12 26.19 -15.81
N ALA A 368 27.41 25.10 -15.47
CA ALA A 368 27.12 24.03 -16.42
C ALA A 368 25.89 24.38 -17.26
N SER A 369 26.13 24.96 -18.44
CA SER A 369 25.10 25.30 -19.44
C SER A 369 24.10 24.15 -19.71
N PRO A 370 22.79 24.42 -19.83
CA PRO A 370 21.79 23.39 -20.07
C PRO A 370 21.83 22.98 -21.56
N SER A 371 22.40 21.81 -21.84
CA SER A 371 22.22 21.19 -23.16
C SER A 371 20.87 20.46 -23.21
N PRO A 372 20.04 20.68 -24.25
CA PRO A 372 18.70 20.12 -24.33
C PRO A 372 18.80 18.68 -24.81
N LYS A 373 19.00 17.74 -23.89
CA LYS A 373 18.75 16.32 -24.14
C LYS A 373 17.89 15.78 -23.01
N ARG A 374 16.66 15.38 -23.39
CA ARG A 374 15.68 14.61 -22.61
C ARG A 374 16.38 13.72 -21.59
N ARG A 375 16.42 14.16 -20.34
CA ARG A 375 16.81 13.35 -19.19
C ARG A 375 15.62 13.28 -18.27
N SER A 376 14.97 12.12 -18.30
CA SER A 376 14.09 11.67 -17.23
C SER A 376 14.86 11.78 -15.91
N LEU A 377 14.28 12.46 -14.92
CA LEU A 377 14.83 12.59 -13.57
C LEU A 377 14.89 11.25 -12.81
N TRP A 378 14.39 10.17 -13.41
CA TRP A 378 14.44 8.80 -12.88
C TRP A 378 15.41 7.89 -13.65
N SER A 379 15.93 8.35 -14.79
CA SER A 379 17.02 7.66 -15.49
C SER A 379 18.35 8.36 -15.21
N ARG A 380 18.82 8.29 -13.96
CA ARG A 380 20.27 8.31 -13.76
C ARG A 380 20.76 6.99 -14.33
N LYS A 381 21.09 6.97 -15.63
CA LYS A 381 22.04 5.97 -16.16
C LYS A 381 23.17 5.96 -15.13
N LEU A 382 23.35 4.84 -14.46
CA LEU A 382 24.56 4.50 -13.75
C LEU A 382 25.68 4.71 -14.78
N ASN A 383 26.28 5.89 -14.78
CA ASN A 383 27.65 5.99 -15.23
C ASN A 383 28.40 5.00 -14.34
N ASN A 384 29.23 4.16 -14.94
CA ASN A 384 30.15 3.22 -14.30
C ASN A 384 31.19 3.88 -13.35
N ASN A 385 30.85 5.02 -12.74
CA ASN A 385 31.50 5.48 -11.54
C ASN A 385 30.80 4.81 -10.37
N THR A 386 31.37 3.68 -9.97
CA THR A 386 31.25 3.11 -8.63
C THR A 386 31.10 4.24 -7.61
N PRO A 387 30.07 4.26 -6.75
CA PRO A 387 30.01 5.21 -5.64
C PRO A 387 31.34 5.14 -4.91
N THR A 388 32.05 6.25 -4.80
CA THR A 388 33.28 6.30 -4.03
C THR A 388 32.95 5.94 -2.58
N LYS A 389 33.78 5.08 -2.00
CA LYS A 389 33.67 4.40 -0.70
C LYS A 389 33.40 5.28 0.56
N SER A 390 33.19 6.59 0.42
CA SER A 390 33.20 7.60 1.51
C SER A 390 31.83 8.08 2.01
N ASP A 391 30.72 7.69 1.38
CA ASP A 391 29.44 8.38 1.60
C ASP A 391 28.40 7.58 2.43
N ALA A 392 28.69 6.31 2.77
CA ALA A 392 27.79 5.46 3.55
C ALA A 392 27.71 5.92 5.01
N VAL A 393 26.50 6.19 5.51
CA VAL A 393 26.28 6.53 6.91
C VAL A 393 26.00 5.27 7.71
N LEU A 394 26.96 4.89 8.55
CA LEU A 394 26.91 3.66 9.37
C LEU A 394 26.56 3.91 10.84
N LYS A 395 26.51 5.17 11.26
CA LYS A 395 26.14 5.57 12.62
C LYS A 395 24.86 6.38 12.56
N VAL A 396 23.93 6.07 13.46
CA VAL A 396 22.72 6.87 13.62
C VAL A 396 23.14 8.30 14.00
N PRO A 397 22.67 9.34 13.27
CA PRO A 397 22.97 10.73 13.61
C PRO A 397 22.51 11.13 15.00
N LYS A 398 23.05 12.25 15.50
CA LYS A 398 22.61 12.83 16.77
C LYS A 398 21.17 13.34 16.66
N GLY A 399 20.43 13.31 17.76
CA GLY A 399 19.02 13.72 17.83
C GLY A 399 18.22 12.69 18.61
N SER A 400 17.19 13.15 19.33
CA SER A 400 16.30 12.27 20.10
C SER A 400 14.85 12.54 19.71
N PHE A 401 14.16 11.49 19.31
CA PHE A 401 12.70 11.41 19.37
C PHE A 401 12.33 10.48 20.52
N VAL A 402 11.23 10.78 21.19
CA VAL A 402 10.66 9.92 22.24
C VAL A 402 9.30 9.48 21.74
N PHE A 403 9.15 8.18 21.53
CA PHE A 403 7.85 7.60 21.25
C PHE A 403 7.05 7.55 22.55
N PRO A 404 5.85 8.15 22.60
CA PRO A 404 5.02 8.09 23.80
C PRO A 404 4.50 6.66 24.03
N PRO A 405 4.01 6.35 25.24
CA PRO A 405 3.31 5.10 25.52
C PRO A 405 2.19 4.82 24.51
N GLU A 406 1.89 3.54 24.30
CA GLU A 406 0.80 3.09 23.44
C GLU A 406 -0.54 3.56 24.00
N THR A 407 -1.32 4.23 23.15
CA THR A 407 -2.61 4.82 23.50
C THR A 407 -3.62 4.45 22.42
N ILE A 408 -4.75 3.89 22.85
CA ILE A 408 -5.83 3.51 21.93
C ILE A 408 -6.36 4.76 21.25
N GLY A 409 -6.48 4.70 19.91
CA GLY A 409 -6.99 5.80 19.11
C GLY A 409 -6.16 7.09 19.23
N TRP A 410 -4.84 6.97 19.25
CA TRP A 410 -3.87 8.03 19.59
C TRP A 410 -4.13 9.43 19.00
N ILE A 411 -4.72 9.51 17.80
CA ILE A 411 -4.98 10.77 17.07
C ILE A 411 -6.36 10.88 16.41
N TRP A 412 -7.14 9.80 16.34
CA TRP A 412 -8.28 9.74 15.40
C TRP A 412 -9.41 10.70 15.76
N ASP A 413 -9.59 11.01 17.05
CA ASP A 413 -10.53 12.00 17.57
C ASP A 413 -10.11 13.45 17.29
N LYS A 414 -8.84 13.68 16.94
CA LYS A 414 -8.26 15.01 16.73
C LYS A 414 -8.12 15.39 15.26
N LEU A 415 -8.24 14.41 14.36
CA LEU A 415 -8.21 14.67 12.92
C LEU A 415 -9.61 15.09 12.46
N THR A 416 -9.65 16.02 11.51
CA THR A 416 -10.89 16.46 10.87
C THR A 416 -10.76 16.30 9.36
N PRO A 417 -11.68 15.59 8.69
CA PRO A 417 -11.68 15.48 7.23
C PRO A 417 -11.69 16.87 6.56
N PHE A 418 -10.83 17.08 5.57
CA PHE A 418 -10.68 18.39 4.93
C PHE A 418 -11.96 18.85 4.24
N TYR A 419 -12.70 17.93 3.60
CA TYR A 419 -13.96 18.20 2.93
C TYR A 419 -15.19 18.02 3.85
N GLY A 420 -14.98 17.79 5.14
CA GLY A 420 -16.04 17.42 6.09
C GLY A 420 -16.47 15.95 5.97
N ALA A 421 -17.23 15.48 6.95
CA ALA A 421 -17.83 14.16 6.93
C ALA A 421 -19.17 14.16 6.20
N TYR A 422 -19.48 13.08 5.49
CA TYR A 422 -20.78 12.93 4.82
C TYR A 422 -21.91 12.95 5.85
N HIS A 423 -23.06 13.54 5.51
CA HIS A 423 -24.22 13.57 6.40
C HIS A 423 -24.65 12.14 6.80
N GLU A 424 -24.49 11.22 5.88
CA GLU A 424 -24.80 9.80 6.01
C GLU A 424 -23.94 9.10 7.06
N THR A 425 -22.78 9.64 7.47
CA THR A 425 -22.00 9.09 8.60
C THR A 425 -22.74 9.19 9.94
N ARG A 426 -23.73 10.09 10.04
CA ARG A 426 -24.47 10.39 11.27
C ARG A 426 -25.83 9.69 11.37
N ARG A 427 -26.35 9.12 10.28
CA ARG A 427 -27.62 8.37 10.30
C ARG A 427 -27.42 6.89 10.67
N PRO A 428 -28.45 6.14 11.07
CA PRO A 428 -28.37 4.68 11.18
C PRO A 428 -27.94 4.03 9.86
N ALA A 429 -27.21 2.91 9.92
CA ALA A 429 -26.92 2.12 8.72
C ALA A 429 -28.18 1.36 8.28
N ASP A 430 -28.25 0.97 7.01
CA ASP A 430 -29.29 0.08 6.50
C ASP A 430 -29.08 -1.34 7.06
N ARG A 431 -27.81 -1.76 7.20
CA ARG A 431 -27.41 -3.01 7.86
C ARG A 431 -26.17 -2.85 8.72
N THR A 432 -26.06 -3.67 9.76
CA THR A 432 -24.82 -3.82 10.54
C THR A 432 -24.41 -5.29 10.53
N ILE A 433 -23.19 -5.56 10.09
CA ILE A 433 -22.59 -6.89 10.00
C ILE A 433 -21.43 -6.95 10.99
N VAL A 434 -21.49 -7.87 11.95
CA VAL A 434 -20.39 -8.08 12.91
C VAL A 434 -19.48 -9.16 12.36
N LEU A 435 -18.20 -8.82 12.17
CA LEU A 435 -17.13 -9.71 11.72
C LEU A 435 -16.25 -10.05 12.92
N ARG A 436 -16.53 -11.17 13.57
CA ARG A 436 -15.77 -11.66 14.73
C ARG A 436 -14.61 -12.53 14.28
N SER A 437 -13.39 -12.13 14.61
CA SER A 437 -12.18 -12.86 14.23
C SER A 437 -11.58 -13.66 15.37
N THR A 438 -11.31 -14.94 15.11
CA THR A 438 -10.69 -15.90 16.04
C THR A 438 -9.55 -16.65 15.35
N ASP A 439 -8.52 -17.02 16.11
CA ASP A 439 -7.54 -18.01 15.69
C ASP A 439 -7.80 -19.36 16.37
N GLU A 440 -7.77 -20.44 15.60
CA GLU A 440 -8.06 -21.79 16.11
C GLU A 440 -7.02 -22.80 15.63
N LYS A 441 -6.66 -23.71 16.55
CA LYS A 441 -5.81 -24.86 16.25
C LYS A 441 -6.68 -26.04 15.82
N LEU A 442 -6.47 -26.50 14.59
CA LEU A 442 -7.20 -27.60 13.98
C LEU A 442 -6.74 -28.97 14.48
N SER A 443 -7.52 -30.01 14.17
CA SER A 443 -7.23 -31.39 14.59
C SER A 443 -5.93 -31.97 14.01
N ASP A 444 -5.48 -31.44 12.87
CA ASP A 444 -4.19 -31.80 12.25
C ASP A 444 -3.00 -31.04 12.88
N GLY A 445 -3.27 -30.17 13.86
CA GLY A 445 -2.30 -29.35 14.56
C GLY A 445 -2.00 -28.00 13.90
N SER A 446 -2.48 -27.75 12.68
CA SER A 446 -2.32 -26.45 12.01
C SER A 446 -3.16 -25.36 12.69
N THR A 447 -2.81 -24.10 12.48
CA THR A 447 -3.60 -22.96 12.98
C THR A 447 -4.16 -22.16 11.81
N ARG A 448 -5.43 -21.74 11.92
CA ARG A 448 -6.10 -20.88 10.93
C ARG A 448 -6.81 -19.73 11.61
N TRP A 449 -7.02 -18.67 10.85
CA TRP A 449 -7.87 -17.56 11.25
C TRP A 449 -9.25 -17.72 10.65
N PHE A 450 -10.25 -17.39 11.45
CA PHE A 450 -11.65 -17.47 11.10
C PHE A 450 -12.30 -16.10 11.29
N VAL A 451 -13.21 -15.74 10.39
CA VAL A 451 -14.14 -14.63 10.54
C VAL A 451 -15.54 -15.23 10.59
N ASN A 452 -16.24 -15.07 11.71
CA ASN A 452 -17.55 -15.70 11.96
C ASN A 452 -17.54 -17.22 11.75
N GLY A 453 -16.45 -17.90 12.17
CA GLY A 453 -16.31 -19.35 12.01
C GLY A 453 -15.91 -19.81 10.61
N ILE A 454 -15.59 -18.88 9.69
CA ILE A 454 -15.19 -19.17 8.32
C ILE A 454 -13.75 -18.72 8.08
N SER A 455 -12.87 -19.66 7.73
CA SER A 455 -11.52 -19.36 7.28
C SER A 455 -11.56 -19.15 5.78
N PHE A 456 -11.17 -17.97 5.31
CA PHE A 456 -11.13 -17.67 3.88
C PHE A 456 -10.20 -18.63 3.15
N LYS A 457 -10.62 -19.02 1.96
CA LYS A 457 -9.84 -19.78 0.99
C LYS A 457 -10.14 -19.22 -0.38
N ASP A 458 -9.12 -19.17 -1.23
CA ASP A 458 -9.30 -18.79 -2.61
C ASP A 458 -10.38 -19.67 -3.28
N PRO A 459 -11.32 -19.07 -4.03
CA PRO A 459 -12.29 -19.84 -4.78
C PRO A 459 -11.63 -20.81 -5.76
N ALA A 460 -12.22 -21.99 -5.95
CA ALA A 460 -11.69 -22.99 -6.88
C ALA A 460 -11.72 -22.53 -8.36
N ARG A 461 -12.50 -21.51 -8.67
CA ARG A 461 -12.59 -20.87 -10.00
C ARG A 461 -12.68 -19.37 -9.81
N ASN A 462 -12.15 -18.62 -10.76
CA ASN A 462 -12.23 -17.16 -10.71
C ASN A 462 -13.69 -16.68 -10.60
N TYR A 463 -14.01 -15.95 -9.54
CA TYR A 463 -15.38 -15.55 -9.20
C TYR A 463 -15.90 -14.46 -10.14
N LEU A 464 -15.09 -13.45 -10.46
CA LEU A 464 -15.46 -12.42 -11.43
C LEU A 464 -15.84 -13.02 -12.80
N SER A 465 -15.10 -14.02 -13.26
CA SER A 465 -15.42 -14.75 -14.50
C SER A 465 -16.77 -15.46 -14.41
N GLN A 466 -17.17 -15.95 -13.24
CA GLN A 466 -18.49 -16.56 -13.05
C GLN A 466 -19.61 -15.52 -13.07
N VAL A 467 -19.36 -14.32 -12.54
CA VAL A 467 -20.28 -13.18 -12.63
C VAL A 467 -20.47 -12.76 -14.09
N LEU A 468 -19.38 -12.49 -14.81
CA LEU A 468 -19.42 -12.01 -16.20
C LEU A 468 -20.05 -13.03 -17.17
N ASN A 469 -19.84 -14.32 -16.92
CA ASN A 469 -20.42 -15.39 -17.75
C ASN A 469 -21.81 -15.87 -17.28
N GLU A 470 -22.42 -15.20 -16.28
CA GLU A 470 -23.72 -15.58 -15.72
C GLU A 470 -23.78 -17.06 -15.23
N THR A 471 -22.65 -17.57 -14.73
CA THR A 471 -22.52 -18.96 -14.23
C THR A 471 -22.41 -19.06 -12.71
N ARG A 472 -22.41 -17.91 -12.00
CA ARG A 472 -22.38 -17.86 -10.55
C ARG A 472 -23.62 -18.53 -9.94
N ALA A 473 -23.49 -19.05 -8.72
CA ALA A 473 -24.62 -19.60 -7.99
C ALA A 473 -25.67 -18.52 -7.67
N GLU A 474 -26.95 -18.87 -7.73
CA GLU A 474 -28.04 -17.99 -7.27
C GLU A 474 -27.95 -17.79 -5.76
N LEU A 475 -27.85 -16.54 -5.32
CA LEU A 475 -27.77 -16.16 -3.91
C LEU A 475 -28.97 -16.69 -3.12
N VAL A 476 -28.77 -16.91 -1.82
CA VAL A 476 -29.89 -17.06 -0.88
C VAL A 476 -30.58 -15.70 -0.78
N ALA A 477 -31.91 -15.67 -0.87
CA ALA A 477 -32.62 -14.40 -0.83
C ALA A 477 -32.40 -13.75 0.53
N MET A 478 -32.01 -12.46 0.53
CA MET A 478 -31.70 -11.72 1.76
C MET A 478 -32.91 -11.55 2.71
N GLU A 479 -34.11 -11.80 2.19
CA GLU A 479 -35.39 -11.70 2.91
C GLU A 479 -35.83 -13.04 3.51
N ASP A 480 -35.16 -14.14 3.14
CA ASP A 480 -35.38 -15.42 3.78
C ASP A 480 -34.69 -15.35 5.16
N GLU A 481 -35.50 -15.28 6.23
CA GLU A 481 -35.08 -15.28 7.64
C GLU A 481 -34.43 -16.63 8.05
N GLU A 482 -33.52 -17.17 7.24
CA GLU A 482 -32.74 -18.35 7.56
C GLU A 482 -31.70 -17.96 8.65
N PRO A 483 -31.78 -18.55 9.85
CA PRO A 483 -30.91 -18.18 10.98
C PRO A 483 -29.40 -18.34 10.68
N GLU A 484 -29.06 -19.18 9.70
CA GLU A 484 -27.70 -19.43 9.25
C GLU A 484 -27.07 -18.24 8.50
N TYR A 485 -27.89 -17.34 7.92
CA TYR A 485 -27.45 -16.13 7.21
C TYR A 485 -27.74 -14.84 7.98
N ALA A 486 -28.13 -14.94 9.25
CA ALA A 486 -28.53 -13.82 10.09
C ALA A 486 -27.45 -12.70 10.21
N ASN A 487 -26.19 -13.01 9.90
CA ASN A 487 -25.07 -12.06 9.89
C ASN A 487 -24.70 -11.52 8.50
N GLY A 488 -25.48 -11.82 7.46
CA GLY A 488 -25.30 -11.28 6.11
C GLY A 488 -24.31 -11.99 5.19
N TYR A 489 -23.77 -13.14 5.61
CA TYR A 489 -22.92 -14.00 4.78
C TYR A 489 -23.78 -14.94 3.93
N ASP A 490 -23.43 -15.11 2.65
CA ASP A 490 -24.05 -16.07 1.74
C ASP A 490 -23.08 -17.24 1.49
N PRO A 491 -23.46 -18.50 1.80
CA PRO A 491 -22.57 -19.65 1.69
C PRO A 491 -22.49 -20.20 0.27
N LYS A 492 -23.38 -19.79 -0.63
CA LYS A 492 -23.36 -20.23 -2.03
C LYS A 492 -22.32 -19.43 -2.81
N SER A 493 -22.23 -18.12 -2.57
CA SER A 493 -21.17 -17.27 -3.09
C SER A 493 -19.90 -17.35 -2.26
N GLY A 494 -20.03 -17.59 -0.95
CA GLY A 494 -18.95 -17.51 0.01
C GLY A 494 -18.57 -16.07 0.38
N MET A 495 -19.52 -15.13 0.25
CA MET A 495 -19.28 -13.69 0.34
C MET A 495 -20.40 -12.97 1.11
N TYR A 496 -20.23 -11.67 1.37
CA TYR A 496 -21.25 -10.81 1.94
C TYR A 496 -21.92 -9.98 0.83
N PRO A 497 -23.10 -10.38 0.33
CA PRO A 497 -23.80 -9.63 -0.69
C PRO A 497 -24.37 -8.32 -0.15
N VAL A 498 -24.17 -7.25 -0.91
CA VAL A 498 -24.66 -5.89 -0.62
C VAL A 498 -25.25 -5.25 -1.86
N ARG A 499 -26.32 -4.48 -1.68
CA ARG A 499 -27.02 -3.79 -2.78
C ARG A 499 -26.32 -2.49 -3.13
N GLN A 500 -26.53 -1.97 -4.33
CA GLN A 500 -26.04 -0.64 -4.69
C GLN A 500 -26.72 0.45 -3.83
N HIS A 501 -25.93 1.42 -3.36
CA HIS A 501 -26.32 2.56 -2.52
C HIS A 501 -26.85 2.19 -1.13
N GLU A 502 -26.52 0.99 -0.66
CA GLU A 502 -26.72 0.56 0.71
C GLU A 502 -25.65 1.17 1.63
N ILE A 503 -26.05 1.57 2.84
CA ILE A 503 -25.11 1.91 3.91
C ILE A 503 -24.94 0.70 4.81
N VAL A 504 -23.73 0.15 4.79
CA VAL A 504 -23.39 -1.01 5.62
C VAL A 504 -22.35 -0.61 6.65
N ASP A 505 -22.68 -0.84 7.92
CA ASP A 505 -21.69 -0.83 9.00
C ASP A 505 -21.09 -2.24 9.14
N PHE A 506 -19.77 -2.36 8.96
CA PHE A 506 -19.02 -3.57 9.34
C PHE A 506 -18.36 -3.33 10.70
N VAL A 507 -18.67 -4.18 11.67
CA VAL A 507 -18.01 -4.17 12.98
C VAL A 507 -16.90 -5.21 12.99
N LEU A 508 -15.66 -4.73 12.95
CA LEU A 508 -14.44 -5.52 13.00
C LEU A 508 -14.14 -5.87 14.46
N GLN A 509 -14.52 -7.06 14.90
CA GLN A 509 -14.34 -7.52 16.28
C GLN A 509 -13.11 -8.44 16.38
N SER A 510 -12.07 -7.98 17.08
CA SER A 510 -10.91 -8.83 17.40
C SER A 510 -11.20 -9.65 18.65
N THR A 511 -10.63 -10.86 18.71
CA THR A 511 -10.67 -11.70 19.91
C THR A 511 -9.30 -12.28 20.22
N HIS A 512 -9.15 -12.82 21.42
CA HIS A 512 -8.01 -13.66 21.78
C HIS A 512 -8.46 -14.78 22.71
N THR A 513 -7.61 -15.78 22.93
CA THR A 513 -7.83 -16.80 23.97
C THR A 513 -7.07 -16.43 25.25
N ALA A 514 -7.48 -16.98 26.40
CA ALA A 514 -6.83 -16.69 27.68
C ALA A 514 -5.31 -17.02 27.72
N THR A 515 -4.83 -17.89 26.81
CA THR A 515 -3.42 -18.28 26.70
C THR A 515 -2.60 -17.40 25.75
N LEU A 516 -3.26 -16.55 24.96
CA LEU A 516 -2.62 -15.67 23.97
C LEU A 516 -2.81 -14.20 24.34
N PRO A 517 -1.85 -13.31 24.00
CA PRO A 517 -2.02 -11.89 24.21
C PRO A 517 -3.11 -11.32 23.27
N CYS A 518 -3.77 -10.26 23.72
CA CYS A 518 -4.63 -9.43 22.89
C CYS A 518 -3.75 -8.64 21.89
N ARG A 519 -4.09 -8.68 20.59
CA ARG A 519 -3.26 -8.16 19.48
C ARG A 519 -4.01 -7.14 18.63
N SER A 520 -3.26 -6.23 18.03
CA SER A 520 -3.80 -5.25 17.08
C SER A 520 -4.00 -5.86 15.70
N HIS A 521 -5.04 -5.46 14.97
CA HIS A 521 -5.29 -5.93 13.60
C HIS A 521 -5.60 -4.73 12.69
N PRO A 522 -4.70 -4.36 11.74
CA PRO A 522 -5.07 -3.43 10.68
C PRO A 522 -6.02 -4.16 9.73
N TRP A 523 -7.16 -3.56 9.41
CA TRP A 523 -8.12 -4.05 8.44
C TRP A 523 -8.17 -3.12 7.24
N HIS A 524 -8.04 -3.71 6.05
CA HIS A 524 -8.06 -3.00 4.77
C HIS A 524 -9.33 -3.35 3.99
N THR A 525 -9.95 -2.34 3.39
CA THR A 525 -11.11 -2.49 2.51
C THR A 525 -10.70 -2.19 1.06
N HIS A 526 -10.84 -3.17 0.18
CA HIS A 526 -10.63 -2.97 -1.26
C HIS A 526 -11.79 -2.21 -1.90
N GLY A 527 -11.56 -1.57 -3.04
CA GLY A 527 -12.60 -0.87 -3.82
C GLY A 527 -13.16 0.40 -3.18
N HIS A 528 -12.88 0.63 -1.90
CA HIS A 528 -13.50 1.66 -1.09
C HIS A 528 -12.50 2.29 -0.12
N SER A 529 -12.73 3.56 0.20
CA SER A 529 -12.32 4.09 1.49
C SER A 529 -13.56 4.06 2.39
N HIS A 530 -13.41 3.65 3.65
CA HIS A 530 -14.49 3.55 4.63
C HIS A 530 -14.38 4.64 5.69
N TRP A 531 -15.51 4.97 6.32
CA TRP A 531 -15.51 5.88 7.47
C TRP A 531 -15.36 5.08 8.76
N GLU A 532 -14.35 5.37 9.58
CA GLU A 532 -14.31 4.82 10.94
C GLU A 532 -15.33 5.57 11.80
N ILE A 533 -16.42 4.87 12.12
CA ILE A 533 -17.58 5.46 12.80
C ILE A 533 -17.39 5.51 14.31
N SER A 534 -16.84 4.45 14.89
CA SER A 534 -16.59 4.35 16.34
C SER A 534 -15.71 3.15 16.61
N TYR A 535 -14.95 3.17 17.71
CA TYR A 535 -14.16 2.03 18.17
C TYR A 535 -14.30 1.89 19.69
N GLY A 536 -13.94 0.73 20.23
CA GLY A 536 -14.06 0.47 21.65
C GLY A 536 -13.26 -0.75 22.13
N ALA A 537 -13.23 -0.91 23.44
CA ALA A 537 -12.59 -2.04 24.12
C ALA A 537 -13.54 -3.25 24.22
N GLY A 538 -12.97 -4.44 24.32
CA GLY A 538 -13.67 -5.69 24.59
C GLY A 538 -14.59 -6.14 23.46
N ASP A 539 -15.75 -6.68 23.84
CA ASP A 539 -16.78 -7.14 22.90
C ASP A 539 -17.74 -6.00 22.51
N TYR A 540 -18.12 -6.00 21.24
CA TYR A 540 -19.15 -5.12 20.71
C TYR A 540 -20.54 -5.62 21.13
N SER A 541 -21.32 -4.74 21.76
CA SER A 541 -22.76 -4.90 21.97
C SER A 541 -23.51 -3.92 21.07
N HIS A 542 -24.44 -4.38 20.24
CA HIS A 542 -25.20 -3.48 19.36
C HIS A 542 -26.08 -2.52 20.15
N ASP A 543 -26.69 -2.97 21.23
CA ASP A 543 -27.56 -2.14 22.08
C ASP A 543 -26.77 -1.01 22.76
N GLU A 544 -25.54 -1.28 23.17
CA GLU A 544 -24.69 -0.30 23.86
C GLU A 544 -23.91 0.59 22.89
N HIS A 545 -23.37 0.00 21.82
CA HIS A 545 -22.39 0.63 20.93
C HIS A 545 -22.94 0.98 19.54
N GLY A 546 -24.12 0.45 19.17
CA GLY A 546 -24.74 0.65 17.86
C GLY A 546 -24.95 2.11 17.51
N ALA A 547 -25.36 2.92 18.49
CA ALA A 547 -25.58 4.36 18.34
C ALA A 547 -24.31 5.23 18.43
N LEU A 548 -23.18 4.69 18.91
CA LEU A 548 -21.94 5.47 19.06
C LEU A 548 -21.43 5.96 17.71
N ARG A 549 -21.01 7.22 17.66
CA ARG A 549 -20.46 7.92 16.50
C ARG A 549 -19.31 8.83 16.96
N SER A 550 -18.22 8.86 16.20
CA SER A 550 -17.18 9.88 16.30
C SER A 550 -17.74 11.22 15.82
N ASP A 551 -17.35 12.32 16.47
CA ASP A 551 -17.70 13.67 16.02
C ASP A 551 -17.00 14.03 14.71
N HIS A 552 -15.82 13.44 14.49
CA HIS A 552 -14.96 13.63 13.32
C HIS A 552 -14.51 12.27 12.79
N PRO A 553 -15.40 11.47 12.18
CA PRO A 553 -14.99 10.19 11.60
C PRO A 553 -13.98 10.47 10.48
N VAL A 554 -12.93 9.68 10.41
CA VAL A 554 -11.89 9.81 9.37
C VAL A 554 -12.22 8.84 8.22
N HIS A 555 -12.19 9.35 6.99
CA HIS A 555 -12.31 8.54 5.78
C HIS A 555 -10.94 7.97 5.42
N ARG A 556 -10.84 6.66 5.22
CA ARG A 556 -9.57 5.95 4.98
C ARG A 556 -9.84 4.51 4.54
N ASP A 557 -8.89 3.83 3.94
CA ASP A 557 -9.05 2.42 3.53
C ASP A 557 -8.38 1.42 4.49
N VAL A 558 -7.61 1.86 5.49
CA VAL A 558 -7.10 0.98 6.55
C VAL A 558 -7.52 1.45 7.95
N THR A 559 -7.99 0.53 8.79
CA THR A 559 -8.35 0.79 10.20
C THR A 559 -7.71 -0.20 11.14
N LEU A 560 -7.00 0.33 12.14
CA LEU A 560 -6.39 -0.46 13.18
C LEU A 560 -7.42 -0.78 14.27
N VAL A 561 -7.81 -2.05 14.41
CA VAL A 561 -8.49 -2.54 15.60
C VAL A 561 -7.46 -2.65 16.71
N TYR A 562 -7.57 -1.77 17.70
CA TYR A 562 -6.64 -1.68 18.81
C TYR A 562 -6.82 -2.83 19.81
N PRO A 563 -5.73 -3.38 20.38
CA PRO A 563 -5.81 -4.44 21.37
C PRO A 563 -6.29 -3.83 22.69
N SER A 564 -7.54 -4.08 23.05
CA SER A 564 -8.10 -3.58 24.30
C SER A 564 -9.18 -4.50 24.82
N THR A 565 -9.01 -5.03 26.03
CA THR A 565 -10.02 -5.82 26.72
C THR A 565 -10.85 -4.91 27.64
N SER A 566 -12.17 -5.12 27.70
CA SER A 566 -13.06 -4.34 28.59
C SER A 566 -13.30 -5.03 29.94
N GLN A 567 -12.99 -6.32 30.08
CA GLN A 567 -13.29 -7.12 31.28
C GLN A 567 -12.13 -8.03 31.68
N ASN A 568 -11.78 -8.01 32.97
CA ASN A 568 -11.18 -9.17 33.63
C ASN A 568 -12.31 -10.17 33.87
N TYR A 569 -12.39 -11.25 33.10
CA TYR A 569 -13.39 -12.29 33.33
C TYR A 569 -13.31 -12.79 34.78
N THR A 570 -14.45 -12.93 35.43
CA THR A 570 -14.57 -13.37 36.82
C THR A 570 -15.49 -14.58 36.90
N ALA A 571 -15.55 -15.26 38.05
CA ALA A 571 -16.54 -16.31 38.27
C ALA A 571 -18.00 -15.83 38.09
N SER A 572 -18.27 -14.53 38.26
CA SER A 572 -19.57 -13.88 38.05
C SER A 572 -19.81 -13.38 36.62
N ASN A 573 -18.79 -13.38 35.77
CA ASN A 573 -18.87 -13.00 34.36
C ASN A 573 -17.83 -13.83 33.57
N PRO A 574 -18.15 -15.12 33.30
CA PRO A 574 -17.24 -16.03 32.64
C PRO A 574 -17.04 -15.61 31.18
N PRO A 575 -15.90 -15.99 30.55
CA PRO A 575 -15.74 -15.80 29.11
C PRO A 575 -16.82 -16.56 28.34
N PRO A 576 -17.07 -16.17 27.07
CA PRO A 576 -17.90 -16.95 26.14
C PRO A 576 -17.57 -18.44 26.18
N ALA A 577 -18.56 -19.29 25.93
CA ALA A 577 -18.42 -20.75 26.06
C ALA A 577 -17.35 -21.35 25.13
N ASP A 578 -17.00 -20.65 24.04
CA ASP A 578 -15.92 -20.99 23.12
C ASP A 578 -14.52 -20.58 23.61
N GLY A 579 -14.43 -19.88 24.74
CA GLY A 579 -13.19 -19.38 25.33
C GLY A 579 -12.60 -18.15 24.63
N SER A 580 -13.30 -17.57 23.64
CA SER A 580 -12.87 -16.38 22.92
C SER A 580 -13.20 -15.12 23.71
N ILE A 581 -12.20 -14.26 23.90
CA ILE A 581 -12.29 -13.02 24.68
C ILE A 581 -12.26 -11.82 23.74
N GLY A 582 -13.22 -10.90 23.85
CA GLY A 582 -13.18 -9.64 23.10
C GLY A 582 -11.90 -8.84 23.33
N CYS A 583 -11.23 -8.48 22.24
CA CYS A 583 -9.93 -7.80 22.19
C CYS A 583 -10.04 -6.43 21.49
N GLY A 584 -11.21 -5.79 21.57
CA GLY A 584 -11.47 -4.50 20.96
C GLY A 584 -12.12 -4.63 19.60
N TRP A 585 -12.77 -3.55 19.19
CA TRP A 585 -13.55 -3.50 17.97
C TRP A 585 -13.48 -2.13 17.30
N SER A 586 -13.64 -2.09 15.98
CA SER A 586 -13.89 -0.87 15.23
C SER A 586 -15.08 -1.06 14.28
N LYS A 587 -15.99 -0.08 14.26
CA LYS A 587 -17.15 -0.04 13.37
C LYS A 587 -16.82 0.87 12.19
N ILE A 588 -16.69 0.29 11.02
CA ILE A 588 -16.43 1.00 9.77
C ILE A 588 -17.71 1.06 8.95
N ARG A 589 -17.88 2.12 8.16
CA ARG A 589 -19.03 2.31 7.28
C ARG A 589 -18.58 2.38 5.83
N ILE A 590 -19.21 1.56 5.01
CA ILE A 590 -19.04 1.54 3.55
C ILE A 590 -20.33 2.07 2.91
N PHE A 591 -20.14 2.91 1.90
CA PHE A 591 -21.19 3.33 0.98
C PHE A 591 -21.02 2.50 -0.28
N THR A 592 -21.98 1.63 -0.59
CA THR A 592 -21.84 0.71 -1.71
C THR A 592 -22.14 1.40 -3.04
N ASP A 593 -21.19 2.23 -3.49
CA ASP A 593 -21.26 3.01 -4.72
C ASP A 593 -20.35 2.48 -5.86
N ASN A 594 -19.76 1.30 -5.69
CA ASN A 594 -18.76 0.73 -6.57
C ASN A 594 -19.01 -0.77 -6.84
N PRO A 595 -19.86 -1.11 -7.84
CA PRO A 595 -20.12 -2.49 -8.20
C PRO A 595 -18.83 -3.30 -8.45
N GLY A 596 -18.68 -4.44 -7.79
CA GLY A 596 -17.45 -5.21 -7.81
C GLY A 596 -17.40 -6.32 -6.77
N ILE A 597 -16.27 -7.03 -6.74
CA ILE A 597 -15.96 -8.03 -5.72
C ILE A 597 -14.76 -7.51 -4.93
N TRP A 598 -14.97 -7.21 -3.66
CA TRP A 598 -13.99 -6.47 -2.86
C TRP A 598 -13.57 -7.26 -1.63
N ALA A 599 -12.26 -7.46 -1.48
CA ALA A 599 -11.70 -8.05 -0.27
C ALA A 599 -11.82 -7.08 0.91
N LEU A 600 -12.12 -7.61 2.09
CA LEU A 600 -12.00 -6.94 3.38
C LEU A 600 -11.20 -7.86 4.30
N HIS A 601 -9.98 -7.49 4.63
CA HIS A 601 -9.04 -8.41 5.29
C HIS A 601 -8.12 -7.74 6.29
N CYS A 602 -7.55 -8.55 7.19
CA CYS A 602 -6.46 -8.08 8.02
C CYS A 602 -5.22 -7.83 7.16
N HIS A 603 -4.65 -6.64 7.22
CA HIS A 603 -3.43 -6.26 6.48
C HIS A 603 -2.14 -6.68 7.22
N ASN A 604 -2.25 -7.62 8.16
CA ASN A 604 -1.10 -8.46 8.53
C ASN A 604 -1.10 -9.65 7.57
N THR A 605 -0.09 -9.75 6.72
CA THR A 605 0.00 -10.73 5.64
C THR A 605 -0.22 -12.15 6.14
N ALA A 606 0.40 -12.49 7.28
CA ALA A 606 0.30 -13.83 7.84
C ALA A 606 -1.14 -14.13 8.30
N HIS A 607 -1.83 -13.14 8.88
CA HIS A 607 -3.23 -13.32 9.27
C HIS A 607 -4.13 -13.48 8.04
N MET A 608 -3.97 -12.64 7.01
CA MET A 608 -4.69 -12.78 5.73
C MET A 608 -4.46 -14.16 5.13
N PHE A 609 -3.19 -14.56 4.99
CA PHE A 609 -2.76 -15.84 4.42
C PHE A 609 -3.30 -17.05 5.19
N MET A 610 -3.48 -16.92 6.50
CA MET A 610 -4.06 -17.95 7.37
C MET A 610 -5.59 -17.93 7.41
N GLY A 611 -6.27 -17.01 6.70
CA GLY A 611 -7.73 -17.01 6.52
C GLY A 611 -8.48 -15.79 7.07
N MET A 612 -7.79 -14.78 7.62
CA MET A 612 -8.42 -13.56 8.20
C MET A 612 -8.85 -12.56 7.11
N MET A 613 -9.76 -12.99 6.26
CA MET A 613 -10.25 -12.26 5.10
C MET A 613 -11.73 -12.59 4.87
N VAL A 614 -12.48 -11.65 4.32
CA VAL A 614 -13.81 -11.88 3.74
C VAL A 614 -13.89 -11.16 2.40
N ALA A 615 -14.91 -11.47 1.60
CA ALA A 615 -15.20 -10.76 0.36
C ALA A 615 -16.61 -10.17 0.40
N ILE A 616 -16.76 -8.98 -0.15
CA ILE A 616 -18.01 -8.26 -0.35
C ILE A 616 -18.39 -8.43 -1.83
N GLU A 617 -19.61 -8.91 -2.08
CA GLU A 617 -20.17 -8.99 -3.43
C GLU A 617 -21.14 -7.81 -3.60
N GLU A 618 -20.68 -6.76 -4.27
CA GLU A 618 -21.41 -5.50 -4.37
C GLU A 618 -22.07 -5.35 -5.75
N ALA A 619 -23.41 -5.37 -5.76
CA ALA A 619 -24.24 -5.15 -6.95
C ALA A 619 -23.65 -5.79 -8.23
N PRO A 620 -23.34 -7.09 -8.21
CA PRO A 620 -22.54 -7.74 -9.24
C PRO A 620 -23.23 -7.77 -10.61
N GLU A 621 -24.55 -7.58 -10.67
CA GLU A 621 -25.33 -7.38 -11.89
C GLU A 621 -25.02 -6.07 -12.64
N LEU A 622 -24.31 -5.13 -12.00
CA LEU A 622 -23.89 -3.86 -12.58
C LEU A 622 -22.44 -3.88 -13.08
N ILE A 623 -21.71 -4.96 -12.80
CA ILE A 623 -20.37 -5.19 -13.35
C ILE A 623 -20.53 -5.41 -14.86
N ARG A 624 -19.74 -4.68 -15.65
CA ARG A 624 -19.76 -4.77 -17.11
C ARG A 624 -18.43 -5.29 -17.59
N GLU A 625 -18.46 -6.08 -18.66
CA GLU A 625 -17.25 -6.45 -19.38
C GLU A 625 -16.60 -5.18 -19.93
N THR A 626 -15.34 -4.96 -19.58
CA THR A 626 -14.50 -3.91 -20.13
C THR A 626 -13.80 -4.46 -21.37
N ASP A 627 -13.53 -3.61 -22.37
CA ASP A 627 -12.81 -4.00 -23.61
C ASP A 627 -11.32 -4.34 -23.36
N THR A 628 -10.95 -4.84 -22.17
CA THR A 628 -9.57 -5.22 -21.83
C THR A 628 -9.17 -6.49 -22.57
N ILE A 629 -8.03 -6.41 -23.25
CA ILE A 629 -7.43 -7.53 -23.99
C ILE A 629 -6.92 -8.54 -22.95
N HIS A 630 -7.75 -9.48 -22.53
CA HIS A 630 -7.33 -10.64 -21.75
C HIS A 630 -6.69 -11.67 -22.69
N SER A 631 -5.44 -12.03 -22.45
CA SER A 631 -4.87 -13.24 -23.07
C SER A 631 -5.41 -14.46 -22.35
N HIS A 632 -6.48 -15.04 -22.88
CA HIS A 632 -6.72 -16.47 -22.74
C HIS A 632 -5.84 -17.16 -23.78
N ASP A 633 -4.84 -17.90 -23.32
CA ASP A 633 -4.37 -19.17 -23.89
C ASP A 633 -3.48 -19.89 -22.88
#